data_AF-A0A938SQN3-F1
#
_entry.id   AF-A0A938SQN3-F1
#
_cell.length_a   1.000
_cell.length_b   1.000
_cell.length_c   1.000
_cell.angle_alpha   90.00
_cell.angle_beta   90.00
_cell.angle_gamma   90.00
#
_symmetry.space_group_name_H-M   'P 1'
#
loop_
_entity.id
_entity.type
_entity.pdbx_description
1 polymer ?
#
loop_
_entity_poly.entity_id
_entity_poly.type
_entity_poly.pdbx_seq_one_letter_code
_entity_poly.pdbx_strand_id
1 'polypeptide(L)' 'MGKATTKPPTKTEIFAAIAETTGLNKKQVSAVFDALAAEIKKTIGKRGGAGQFTVPGLCKINVL' A
#
# COMPACT_ATOMS: atom_id res chain seq x y z
N MET A 1 -5.14 -32.15 -1.49
CA MET A 1 -5.29 -30.75 -1.98
C MET A 1 -5.70 -29.91 -0.78
N GLY A 2 -4.78 -29.09 -0.27
CA GLY A 2 -4.96 -28.36 1.00
C GLY A 2 -6.01 -27.27 0.89
N LYS A 3 -6.87 -27.16 1.91
CA LYS A 3 -7.93 -26.16 2.01
C LYS A 3 -7.36 -24.75 1.81
N ALA A 4 -7.80 -24.05 0.77
CA ALA A 4 -7.61 -22.62 0.63
C ALA A 4 -8.36 -21.93 1.77
N THR A 5 -7.66 -21.64 2.86
CA THR A 5 -8.18 -20.76 3.89
C THR A 5 -8.23 -19.35 3.32
N THR A 6 -9.42 -18.88 3.00
CA THR A 6 -9.81 -17.49 2.70
C THR A 6 -9.56 -16.60 3.92
N LYS A 7 -8.31 -16.52 4.36
CA LYS A 7 -7.85 -15.52 5.32
C LYS A 7 -7.31 -14.33 4.53
N PRO A 8 -7.61 -13.09 4.94
CA PRO A 8 -6.96 -11.92 4.37
C PRO A 8 -5.43 -12.12 4.42
N PRO A 9 -4.71 -11.88 3.32
CA PRO A 9 -3.27 -12.03 3.32
C PRO A 9 -2.66 -11.06 4.33
N THR A 10 -1.70 -11.53 5.09
CA THR A 10 -0.92 -10.72 6.04
C THR A 10 -0.03 -9.73 5.30
N LYS A 11 0.43 -8.68 6.00
CA LYS A 11 1.38 -7.70 5.45
C LYS A 11 2.61 -8.37 4.82
N THR A 12 3.13 -9.40 5.48
CA THR A 12 4.31 -10.15 5.03
C THR A 12 4.04 -10.93 3.74
N GLU A 13 2.86 -11.55 3.62
CA GLU A 13 2.46 -12.29 2.42
C GLU A 13 2.27 -11.35 1.22
N ILE A 14 1.62 -10.19 1.43
CA ILE A 14 1.47 -9.16 0.40
C ILE A 14 2.85 -8.68 -0.08
N PHE A 15 3.75 -8.37 0.85
CA PHE A 15 5.09 -7.86 0.52
C PHE A 15 5.92 -8.91 -0.23
N ALA A 16 5.78 -10.19 0.15
CA ALA A 16 6.43 -11.30 -0.55
C ALA A 16 5.91 -11.46 -1.99
N ALA A 17 4.59 -11.45 -2.18
CA ALA A 17 3.98 -11.59 -3.50
C ALA A 17 4.36 -10.45 -4.44
N ILE A 18 4.41 -9.21 -3.94
CA ILE A 18 4.86 -8.05 -4.72
C ILE A 18 6.34 -8.17 -5.06
N ALA A 19 7.18 -8.54 -4.10
CA ALA A 19 8.62 -8.75 -4.33
C ALA A 19 8.87 -9.79 -5.44
N GLU A 20 8.16 -10.91 -5.40
CA GLU A 20 8.26 -11.98 -6.39
C GLU A 20 7.79 -11.53 -7.78
N THR A 21 6.65 -10.83 -7.85
CA THR A 21 6.07 -10.38 -9.14
C THR A 21 6.89 -9.26 -9.79
N THR A 22 7.46 -8.36 -8.99
CA THR A 22 8.16 -7.16 -9.48
C THR A 22 9.68 -7.34 -9.57
N GLY A 23 10.23 -8.43 -9.03
CA GLY A 23 11.67 -8.65 -8.93
C GLY A 23 12.37 -7.75 -7.90
N LEU A 24 11.62 -7.00 -7.11
CA LEU A 24 12.17 -6.16 -6.03
C LEU A 24 12.50 -7.01 -4.81
N ASN A 25 13.50 -6.59 -4.03
CA ASN A 25 13.71 -7.19 -2.72
C ASN A 25 12.70 -6.68 -1.69
N LYS A 26 12.45 -7.44 -0.61
CA LYS A 26 11.47 -7.06 0.43
C LYS A 26 11.74 -5.68 1.06
N LYS A 27 13.01 -5.24 1.15
CA LYS A 27 13.35 -3.92 1.71
C LYS A 27 12.90 -2.80 0.77
N GLN A 28 13.08 -2.98 -0.53
CA GLN A 28 12.60 -2.04 -1.55
C GLN A 28 11.07 -1.98 -1.57
N VAL A 29 10.39 -3.13 -1.47
CA VAL A 29 8.92 -3.15 -1.36
C VAL A 29 8.46 -2.38 -0.12
N SER A 30 9.09 -2.58 1.04
CA SER A 30 8.77 -1.80 2.24
C SER A 30 8.96 -0.30 2.00
N ALA A 31 10.08 0.10 1.40
CA ALA A 31 10.38 1.51 1.11
C ALA A 31 9.33 2.16 0.19
N VAL A 32 8.78 1.41 -0.79
CA VAL A 32 7.70 1.90 -1.65
C VAL A 32 6.44 2.19 -0.84
N PHE A 33 6.02 1.27 0.03
CA PHE A 33 4.85 1.49 0.89
C PHE A 33 5.05 2.64 1.89
N ASP A 34 6.25 2.78 2.46
CA ASP A 34 6.58 3.87 3.37
C ASP A 34 6.56 5.22 2.65
N ALA A 35 7.11 5.29 1.43
CA ALA A 35 7.07 6.50 0.59
C ALA A 35 5.63 6.86 0.19
N LEU A 36 4.81 5.86 -0.17
CA LEU A 36 3.39 6.06 -0.48
C LEU A 36 2.63 6.61 0.73
N ALA A 37 2.86 6.06 1.92
CA ALA A 37 2.25 6.54 3.16
C ALA A 37 2.66 7.98 3.50
N ALA A 38 3.94 8.34 3.28
CA ALA A 38 4.43 9.70 3.47
C ALA A 38 3.72 10.68 2.53
N GLU A 39 3.50 10.32 1.27
CA GLU A 39 2.87 11.23 0.29
C GLU A 39 1.37 11.38 0.51
N ILE A 40 0.69 10.31 0.95
CA ILE A 40 -0.68 10.37 1.45
C ILE A 40 -0.76 11.35 2.63
N LYS A 41 0.12 11.20 3.63
CA LYS A 41 0.15 12.06 4.83
C LYS A 41 0.42 13.53 4.49
N LYS A 42 1.27 13.81 3.51
CA LYS A 42 1.57 15.18 3.05
C LYS A 42 0.38 15.82 2.32
N THR A 43 -0.34 15.03 1.52
CA THR A 43 -1.47 15.52 0.72
C THR A 43 -2.72 15.73 1.57
N ILE A 44 -2.98 14.79 2.48
CA ILE A 44 -4.17 14.77 3.33
C ILE A 44 -3.95 15.52 4.66
N GLY A 45 -2.79 15.33 5.31
CA GLY A 45 -2.55 15.75 6.69
C GLY A 45 -2.13 17.22 6.87
N LYS A 46 -2.00 17.99 5.80
CA LYS A 46 -1.80 19.45 5.92
C LYS A 46 -3.14 20.13 6.23
N ARG A 47 -3.14 21.07 7.18
CA ARG A 47 -4.30 21.93 7.46
C ARG A 47 -4.65 22.71 6.19
N GLY A 48 -5.83 22.45 5.61
CA GLY A 48 -6.22 22.97 4.29
C GLY A 48 -5.76 22.14 3.08
N GLY A 49 -5.30 20.90 3.29
CA GLY A 49 -4.97 19.96 2.22
C GLY A 49 -6.20 19.51 1.43
N ALA A 50 -5.97 18.81 0.31
CA ALA A 50 -7.03 18.48 -0.64
C ALA A 50 -8.11 17.53 -0.09
N GLY A 51 -7.92 16.97 1.12
CA GLY A 51 -8.85 16.02 1.75
C GLY A 51 -8.95 14.67 1.04
N GLN A 52 -8.32 14.52 -0.14
CA GLN A 52 -8.30 13.33 -0.96
C GLN A 52 -6.89 13.02 -1.48
N PHE A 53 -6.58 11.74 -1.63
CA PHE A 53 -5.39 11.22 -2.32
C PHE A 53 -5.82 10.10 -3.26
N THR A 54 -5.39 10.13 -4.52
CA THR A 54 -5.72 9.08 -5.49
C THR A 54 -4.50 8.20 -5.70
N VAL A 55 -4.65 6.90 -5.45
CA VAL A 55 -3.70 5.86 -5.85
C VAL A 55 -4.09 5.42 -7.26
N PRO A 56 -3.31 5.77 -8.30
CA PRO A 56 -3.68 5.46 -9.69
C PRO A 56 -3.90 3.96 -9.89
N GLY A 57 -5.02 3.61 -10.54
CA GLY A 57 -5.37 2.21 -10.85
C GLY A 57 -5.80 1.35 -9.65
N LEU A 58 -5.88 1.91 -8.43
CA LEU A 58 -6.24 1.16 -7.23
C LEU A 58 -7.44 1.77 -6.50
N CYS A 59 -7.25 2.91 -5.83
CA CYS A 59 -8.30 3.47 -4.98
C CYS A 59 -8.11 4.98 -4.73
N LYS A 60 -9.17 5.62 -4.24
CA LYS A 60 -9.11 6.99 -3.74
C LYS A 60 -9.30 6.97 -2.22
N ILE A 61 -8.41 7.64 -1.50
CA ILE A 61 -8.41 7.81 -0.05
C ILE A 61 -8.97 9.20 0.25
N ASN A 62 -10.07 9.27 0.99
CA ASN A 62 -10.68 10.52 1.43
C ASN A 62 -10.70 10.55 2.97
N VAL A 63 -10.52 11.74 3.56
CA VAL A 63 -10.82 11.97 4.98
C VAL A 63 -12.21 12.57 5.06
N LEU A 64 -13.09 11.89 5.79
CA LEU A 64 -14.45 12.35 6.11
C LEU A 64 -14.42 13.35 7.27
#